data_AF-A0A397HQ66-F1
#
_entry.id   AF-A0A397HQ66-F1
#
_cell.length_a   1.000
_cell.length_b   1.000
_cell.length_c   1.000
_cell.angle_alpha   90.00
_cell.angle_beta   90.00
_cell.angle_gamma   90.00
#
_symmetry.space_group_name_H-M   'P 1'
#
loop_
_entity.id
_entity.type
_entity.pdbx_description
1 polymer ?
#
loop_
_entity_poly.entity_id
_entity_poly.type
_entity_poly.pdbx_seq_one_letter_code
_entity_poly.pdbx_strand_id
1 'polypeptide(L)'
;MSLARTSNALRRWPCLYDKPPLSLSTSYIPNNTRLSDNRTPRTTKHKTTSPQTSRPFHCTASCDAARSPAARRAQAQTQRLRPVYSSDGLFNVPAHGDLTARLKYLDEKGPLLWMSALAEGLLDDKVTKKMFLDIAKRLLETAHRELPSGDAIRGISSDPDLVFQIGYIVSSGNPTFREWLLASATHAGARVPLLMSAARYLRSLGDTAPVRTPTLEKVERLALQDRDPRAMTLHAKILGLRKRYADALRLIEQVMALIYPSKVPVAKDGGFAMARIEPPWRVYVWLKEKAQTQTQANAKTKPGEAATDAEAGAQTDDLLRSAALDYHDPESLVQYATARMQAGDLAMYEDCMSRAATAGNTDACRRLANFYYLTSLGRYPRRGMNESTAPVDAGEAATSSASTPASQTREPSNRGKFIALLSNVFGPQPRAEYRKLATEWYELAFSHGNEQAALVLAVLLREDGSASRGLQLLEQIEGSPWLGPLVRQIKSQWDDQGQRVGIPVELLDV
;
A
#
# COMPACT_ATOMS: atom_id res chain seq x y z
N MET A 1 -11.25 42.75 25.20
CA MET A 1 -12.66 42.27 25.23
C MET A 1 -12.73 40.98 24.40
N SER A 2 -12.14 39.84 24.78
CA SER A 2 -12.57 38.82 25.74
C SER A 2 -14.01 38.28 25.56
N LEU A 3 -14.06 37.06 24.97
CA LEU A 3 -15.02 35.94 25.15
C LEU A 3 -16.41 36.04 24.49
N ALA A 4 -17.02 34.95 24.01
CA ALA A 4 -16.93 33.57 24.50
C ALA A 4 -16.96 32.46 23.43
N ARG A 5 -16.10 31.46 23.65
CA ARG A 5 -16.23 30.07 23.19
C ARG A 5 -17.44 29.43 23.88
N THR A 6 -18.29 28.75 23.15
CA THR A 6 -19.20 27.74 23.72
C THR A 6 -18.61 26.35 23.53
N SER A 7 -18.11 25.80 24.64
CA SER A 7 -17.94 24.37 24.87
C SER A 7 -19.30 23.68 24.75
N ASN A 8 -19.40 22.61 23.95
CA ASN A 8 -20.46 21.64 24.14
C ASN A 8 -19.86 20.25 24.33
N ALA A 9 -20.16 19.75 25.52
CA ALA A 9 -19.81 18.47 26.10
C ALA A 9 -20.29 17.27 25.26
N LEU A 10 -19.45 16.23 25.29
CA LEU A 10 -19.81 14.80 25.39
C LEU A 10 -21.30 14.49 25.19
N ARG A 11 -21.71 14.20 23.94
CA ARG A 11 -22.89 13.36 23.70
C ARG A 11 -22.43 11.93 23.45
N ARG A 12 -22.45 11.12 24.50
CA ARG A 12 -22.56 9.66 24.41
C ARG A 12 -23.86 9.34 23.68
N TRP A 13 -23.78 8.65 22.54
CA TRP A 13 -24.93 7.98 21.94
C TRP A 13 -24.64 6.48 21.78
N PRO A 14 -25.68 5.64 21.89
CA PRO A 14 -25.58 4.31 22.48
C PRO A 14 -25.26 3.23 21.46
N CYS A 15 -24.56 2.20 21.95
CA CYS A 15 -24.46 0.89 21.34
C CYS A 15 -25.88 0.34 21.09
N LEU A 16 -26.28 0.17 19.84
CA LEU A 16 -27.47 -0.59 19.47
C LEU A 16 -27.03 -1.89 18.80
N TYR A 17 -26.71 -2.88 19.63
CA TYR A 17 -26.94 -4.27 19.31
C TYR A 17 -28.05 -4.75 20.23
N ASP A 18 -29.24 -5.02 19.67
CA ASP A 18 -30.09 -6.08 20.16
C ASP A 18 -31.11 -6.52 19.10
N LYS A 19 -30.97 -7.81 18.73
CA LYS A 19 -31.97 -8.83 18.34
C LYS A 19 -33.18 -8.44 17.48
N PRO A 20 -33.44 -9.15 16.35
CA PRO A 20 -34.78 -9.19 15.79
C PRO A 20 -35.68 -10.15 16.60
N PRO A 21 -36.94 -9.81 16.89
CA PRO A 21 -37.90 -10.73 17.46
C PRO A 21 -38.47 -11.66 16.37
N LEU A 22 -38.75 -12.88 16.80
CA LEU A 22 -39.53 -13.89 16.09
C LEU A 22 -40.97 -13.40 15.85
N SER A 23 -41.47 -13.56 14.62
CA SER A 23 -42.90 -13.77 14.36
C SER A 23 -43.11 -14.58 13.09
N LEU A 24 -43.78 -15.71 13.23
CA LEU A 24 -44.21 -16.67 12.20
C LEU A 24 -45.63 -16.35 11.70
N SER A 25 -45.91 -16.82 10.48
CA SER A 25 -47.22 -17.03 9.83
C SER A 25 -47.90 -15.75 9.29
N THR A 26 -48.48 -15.69 8.08
CA THR A 26 -49.25 -16.69 7.33
C THR A 26 -49.27 -16.35 5.81
N SER A 27 -49.52 -17.40 5.02
CA SER A 27 -49.75 -17.53 3.56
C SER A 27 -50.21 -16.32 2.73
N TYR A 28 -49.80 -16.27 1.45
CA TYR A 28 -50.75 -16.36 0.31
C TYR A 28 -50.00 -16.70 -1.00
N ILE A 29 -50.45 -17.77 -1.66
CA ILE A 29 -50.14 -18.18 -3.03
C ILE A 29 -51.13 -17.45 -3.96
N PRO A 30 -50.73 -17.10 -5.19
CA PRO A 30 -51.54 -17.61 -6.29
C PRO A 30 -50.72 -18.19 -7.44
N ASN A 31 -51.15 -19.38 -7.85
CA ASN A 31 -50.85 -20.05 -9.09
C ASN A 31 -51.29 -19.20 -10.29
N ASN A 32 -50.58 -19.36 -11.42
CA ASN A 32 -51.28 -19.53 -12.69
C ASN A 32 -50.52 -20.49 -13.60
N THR A 33 -51.14 -21.65 -13.76
CA THR A 33 -50.86 -22.75 -14.66
C THR A 33 -51.58 -22.53 -15.99
N ARG A 34 -50.91 -22.85 -17.10
CA ARG A 34 -51.44 -23.36 -18.39
C ARG A 34 -50.26 -24.08 -19.08
N LEU A 35 -50.15 -25.42 -19.25
CA LEU A 35 -51.04 -26.42 -19.91
C LEU A 35 -51.60 -25.85 -21.22
N SER A 36 -51.41 -26.39 -22.42
CA SER A 36 -50.98 -27.72 -22.90
C SER A 36 -50.61 -27.58 -24.40
N ASP A 37 -49.80 -28.48 -24.93
CA ASP A 37 -50.22 -29.48 -25.93
C ASP A 37 -49.13 -29.89 -26.93
N ASN A 38 -48.89 -31.20 -26.90
CA ASN A 38 -48.22 -31.98 -27.93
C ASN A 38 -49.06 -31.96 -29.21
N ARG A 39 -48.44 -31.69 -30.36
CA ARG A 39 -48.96 -32.19 -31.64
C ARG A 39 -47.84 -32.54 -32.60
N THR A 40 -47.71 -33.83 -32.84
CA THR A 40 -47.04 -34.41 -34.01
C THR A 40 -47.77 -33.99 -35.29
N PRO A 41 -47.07 -34.00 -36.45
CA PRO A 41 -47.75 -34.33 -37.68
C PRO A 41 -47.15 -35.57 -38.35
N ARG A 42 -48.09 -36.43 -38.71
CA ARG A 42 -47.97 -37.65 -39.50
C ARG A 42 -47.79 -37.27 -40.97
N THR A 43 -47.09 -38.16 -41.65
CA THR A 43 -46.75 -38.24 -43.06
C THR A 43 -47.89 -37.91 -44.04
N THR A 44 -47.58 -37.07 -45.03
CA THR A 44 -48.31 -36.98 -46.31
C THR A 44 -47.32 -37.12 -47.47
N LYS A 45 -47.57 -38.09 -48.34
CA LYS A 45 -46.79 -38.39 -49.55
C LYS A 45 -47.40 -37.61 -50.71
N HIS A 46 -46.60 -36.79 -51.39
CA HIS A 46 -46.83 -36.43 -52.80
C HIS A 46 -45.51 -36.50 -53.57
N LYS A 47 -45.51 -37.31 -54.63
CA LYS A 47 -44.52 -37.35 -55.71
C LYS A 47 -44.71 -36.09 -56.57
N THR A 48 -43.63 -35.33 -56.85
CA THR A 48 -43.14 -35.05 -58.22
C THR A 48 -41.90 -34.15 -58.24
N THR A 49 -40.93 -34.58 -59.07
CA THR A 49 -39.94 -33.84 -59.89
C THR A 49 -38.86 -32.98 -59.21
N SER A 50 -37.60 -33.43 -59.37
CA SER A 50 -36.37 -32.64 -59.18
C SER A 50 -36.17 -31.67 -60.37
N PRO A 51 -35.44 -30.55 -60.21
CA PRO A 51 -33.99 -30.66 -60.36
C PRO A 51 -33.15 -29.65 -59.53
N GLN A 52 -31.84 -29.92 -59.51
CA GLN A 52 -30.71 -29.01 -59.23
C GLN A 52 -30.38 -28.68 -57.75
N THR A 53 -29.52 -29.56 -57.23
CA THR A 53 -28.38 -29.33 -56.35
C THR A 53 -27.98 -27.87 -56.08
N SER A 54 -28.33 -27.37 -54.90
CA SER A 54 -27.40 -26.56 -54.11
C SER A 54 -27.39 -27.13 -52.69
N ARG A 55 -26.23 -27.63 -52.26
CA ARG A 55 -26.03 -28.08 -50.88
C ARG A 55 -25.76 -26.84 -50.02
N PRO A 56 -26.61 -26.47 -49.06
CA PRO A 56 -26.14 -25.66 -47.95
C PRO A 56 -25.23 -26.53 -47.08
N PHE A 57 -23.96 -26.15 -46.95
CA PHE A 57 -23.06 -26.73 -45.95
C PHE A 57 -23.58 -26.34 -44.56
N HIS A 58 -24.40 -27.20 -43.96
CA HIS A 58 -24.65 -27.13 -42.52
C HIS A 58 -23.45 -27.77 -41.80
N CYS A 59 -22.54 -26.95 -41.31
CA CYS A 59 -21.55 -27.37 -40.32
C CYS A 59 -22.21 -27.46 -38.94
N THR A 60 -22.98 -28.52 -38.70
CA THR A 60 -23.21 -28.96 -37.33
C THR A 60 -21.94 -29.68 -36.88
N ALA A 61 -21.14 -29.03 -36.03
CA ALA A 61 -20.00 -29.68 -35.40
C ALA A 61 -20.52 -30.87 -34.60
N SER A 62 -20.24 -32.08 -35.07
CA SER A 62 -20.48 -33.31 -34.32
C SER A 62 -19.66 -33.24 -33.03
N CYS A 63 -20.34 -33.41 -31.89
CA CYS A 63 -19.71 -33.51 -30.57
C CYS A 63 -18.72 -34.70 -30.48
N ASP A 64 -18.80 -35.64 -31.43
CA ASP A 64 -18.04 -36.89 -31.45
C ASP A 64 -17.08 -37.02 -32.65
N ALA A 65 -16.79 -35.92 -33.37
CA ALA A 65 -15.79 -35.97 -34.43
C ALA A 65 -14.39 -36.21 -33.84
N ALA A 66 -13.75 -37.32 -34.25
CA ALA A 66 -12.38 -37.65 -33.86
C ALA A 66 -11.42 -36.52 -34.24
N ARG A 67 -11.01 -35.72 -33.23
CA ARG A 67 -10.08 -34.61 -33.40
C ARG A 67 -8.73 -35.11 -33.91
N SER A 68 -8.18 -34.42 -34.91
CA SER A 68 -6.89 -34.74 -35.50
C SER A 68 -5.78 -34.75 -34.44
N PRO A 69 -4.72 -35.57 -34.59
CA PRO A 69 -3.61 -35.61 -33.64
C PRO A 69 -2.89 -34.27 -33.47
N ALA A 70 -2.94 -33.39 -34.47
CA ALA A 70 -2.42 -32.02 -34.40
C ALA A 70 -3.32 -31.12 -33.52
N ALA A 71 -4.64 -31.21 -33.65
CA ALA A 71 -5.57 -30.49 -32.78
C ALA A 71 -5.52 -30.99 -31.33
N ARG A 72 -5.30 -32.30 -31.11
CA ARG A 72 -5.06 -32.87 -29.77
C ARG A 72 -3.73 -32.40 -29.18
N ARG A 73 -2.66 -32.33 -29.96
CA ARG A 73 -1.35 -31.80 -29.51
C ARG A 73 -1.43 -30.31 -29.20
N ALA A 74 -2.10 -29.52 -30.03
CA ALA A 74 -2.35 -28.10 -29.77
C ALA A 74 -3.19 -27.92 -28.50
N GLN A 75 -4.26 -28.71 -28.32
CA GLN A 75 -5.07 -28.69 -27.10
C GLN A 75 -4.29 -29.12 -25.86
N ALA A 76 -3.48 -30.17 -25.95
CA ALA A 76 -2.62 -30.61 -24.86
C ALA A 76 -1.53 -29.57 -24.52
N GLN A 77 -1.03 -28.81 -25.50
CA GLN A 77 -0.12 -27.69 -25.27
C GLN A 77 -0.83 -26.51 -24.60
N THR A 78 -2.05 -26.13 -25.02
CA THR A 78 -2.85 -25.12 -24.30
C THR A 78 -3.28 -25.56 -22.90
N GLN A 79 -3.54 -26.85 -22.68
CA GLN A 79 -3.84 -27.36 -21.34
C GLN A 79 -2.62 -27.32 -20.40
N ARG A 80 -1.41 -27.43 -20.94
CA ARG A 80 -0.15 -27.28 -20.20
C ARG A 80 0.19 -25.83 -19.86
N LEU A 81 -0.43 -24.86 -20.55
CA LEU A 81 -0.26 -23.43 -20.31
C LEU A 81 -1.56 -22.83 -19.78
N ARG A 82 -2.07 -23.33 -18.64
CA ARG A 82 -3.13 -22.60 -17.94
C ARG A 82 -2.59 -21.22 -17.56
N PRO A 83 -3.28 -20.13 -17.91
CA PRO A 83 -2.82 -18.81 -17.53
C PRO A 83 -2.85 -18.71 -16.00
N VAL A 84 -1.73 -18.25 -15.44
CA VAL A 84 -1.55 -18.12 -13.98
C VAL A 84 -2.57 -17.16 -13.38
N TYR A 85 -3.05 -16.21 -14.18
CA TYR A 85 -4.07 -15.25 -13.82
C TYR A 85 -5.29 -15.38 -14.74
N SER A 86 -6.49 -15.16 -14.18
CA SER A 86 -7.73 -15.02 -14.93
C SER A 86 -7.76 -13.70 -15.72
N SER A 87 -8.77 -13.55 -16.60
CA SER A 87 -9.05 -12.29 -17.31
C SER A 87 -9.17 -11.08 -16.38
N ASP A 88 -9.60 -11.33 -15.14
CA ASP A 88 -9.85 -10.31 -14.12
C ASP A 88 -8.61 -10.07 -13.23
N GLY A 89 -7.46 -10.67 -13.60
CA GLY A 89 -6.19 -10.50 -12.90
C GLY A 89 -6.10 -11.23 -11.55
N LEU A 90 -6.93 -12.25 -11.33
CA LEU A 90 -6.91 -13.09 -10.12
C LEU A 90 -6.12 -14.38 -10.36
N PHE A 91 -5.38 -14.83 -9.35
CA PHE A 91 -4.61 -16.07 -9.41
C PHE A 91 -5.52 -17.27 -9.68
N ASN A 92 -5.08 -18.21 -10.53
CA ASN A 92 -5.92 -19.31 -11.03
C ASN A 92 -5.23 -20.68 -11.00
N VAL A 93 -4.24 -20.85 -10.11
CA VAL A 93 -3.46 -22.07 -9.95
C VAL A 93 -3.37 -22.39 -8.45
N PRO A 94 -3.20 -23.66 -8.02
CA PRO A 94 -2.95 -23.96 -6.61
C PRO A 94 -1.69 -23.25 -6.09
N ALA A 95 -1.59 -23.12 -4.77
CA ALA A 95 -0.36 -22.68 -4.12
C ALA A 95 0.75 -23.70 -4.33
N HIS A 96 1.98 -23.22 -4.48
CA HIS A 96 3.17 -24.06 -4.66
C HIS A 96 4.18 -23.82 -3.53
N GLY A 97 4.98 -24.83 -3.25
CA GLY A 97 6.01 -24.79 -2.21
C GLY A 97 6.00 -26.07 -1.37
N ASP A 98 6.88 -26.11 -0.37
CA ASP A 98 6.95 -27.23 0.56
C ASP A 98 5.88 -27.09 1.65
N LEU A 99 4.73 -27.74 1.44
CA LEU A 99 3.63 -27.79 2.39
C LEU A 99 4.09 -28.36 3.74
N THR A 100 4.95 -29.37 3.76
CA THR A 100 5.40 -30.02 5.00
C THR A 100 6.22 -29.06 5.84
N ALA A 101 7.16 -28.35 5.21
CA ALA A 101 7.93 -27.32 5.91
C ALA A 101 7.04 -26.18 6.43
N ARG A 102 5.97 -25.83 5.70
CA ARG A 102 5.02 -24.79 6.12
C ARG A 102 4.14 -25.21 7.28
N LEU A 103 3.66 -26.45 7.29
CA LEU A 103 2.94 -27.00 8.42
C LEU A 103 3.82 -27.08 9.65
N LYS A 104 5.09 -27.53 9.50
CA LYS A 104 6.07 -27.53 10.59
C LYS A 104 6.32 -26.12 11.14
N TYR A 105 6.48 -25.13 10.26
CA TYR A 105 6.63 -23.73 10.67
C TYR A 105 5.39 -23.22 11.42
N LEU A 106 4.18 -23.58 10.97
CA LEU A 106 2.94 -23.23 11.65
C LEU A 106 2.85 -23.87 13.04
N ASP A 107 3.27 -25.13 13.18
CA ASP A 107 3.28 -25.81 14.47
C ASP A 107 4.27 -25.15 15.46
N GLU A 108 5.46 -24.76 14.98
CA GLU A 108 6.51 -24.15 15.79
C GLU A 108 6.23 -22.67 16.13
N LYS A 109 5.78 -21.87 15.15
CA LYS A 109 5.67 -20.41 15.26
C LYS A 109 4.23 -19.89 15.31
N GLY A 110 3.25 -20.71 14.95
CA GLY A 110 1.83 -20.34 14.94
C GLY A 110 1.31 -19.75 16.26
N PRO A 111 1.67 -20.28 17.45
CA PRO A 111 1.29 -19.68 18.72
C PRO A 111 1.80 -18.24 18.88
N LEU A 112 3.04 -17.97 18.45
CA LEU A 112 3.63 -16.63 18.52
C LEU A 112 2.98 -15.68 17.51
N LEU A 113 2.69 -16.17 16.30
CA LEU A 113 1.98 -15.41 15.27
C LEU A 113 0.57 -15.00 15.75
N TRP A 114 -0.15 -15.91 16.39
CA TRP A 114 -1.46 -15.62 16.98
C TRP A 114 -1.37 -14.55 18.08
N MET A 115 -0.41 -14.67 19.00
CA MET A 115 -0.22 -13.67 20.05
C MET A 115 0.16 -12.29 19.49
N SER A 116 1.07 -12.24 18.51
CA SER A 116 1.46 -10.98 17.85
C SER A 116 0.26 -10.34 17.16
N ALA A 117 -0.53 -11.14 16.44
CA ALA A 117 -1.69 -10.65 15.71
C ALA A 117 -2.79 -10.09 16.64
N LEU A 118 -2.98 -10.67 17.83
CA LEU A 118 -3.86 -10.11 18.85
C LEU A 118 -3.30 -8.79 19.42
N ALA A 119 -2.01 -8.74 19.74
CA ALA A 119 -1.36 -7.53 20.26
C ALA A 119 -1.38 -6.37 19.24
N GLU A 120 -1.28 -6.68 17.95
CA GLU A 120 -1.36 -5.73 16.85
C GLU A 120 -2.81 -5.37 16.45
N GLY A 121 -3.82 -6.01 17.06
CA GLY A 121 -5.23 -5.78 16.77
C GLY A 121 -5.70 -6.29 15.40
N LEU A 122 -4.94 -7.20 14.78
CA LEU A 122 -5.27 -7.83 13.49
C LEU A 122 -6.30 -8.96 13.61
N LEU A 123 -6.47 -9.51 14.82
CA LEU A 123 -7.47 -10.53 15.14
C LEU A 123 -8.40 -10.03 16.24
N ASP A 124 -9.63 -10.54 16.25
CA ASP A 124 -10.56 -10.28 17.36
C ASP A 124 -10.18 -11.11 18.60
N ASP A 125 -10.43 -10.57 19.79
CA ASP A 125 -10.09 -11.23 21.08
C ASP A 125 -10.83 -12.58 21.25
N LYS A 126 -11.90 -12.78 20.50
CA LYS A 126 -12.68 -14.01 20.44
C LYS A 126 -11.96 -15.14 19.70
N VAL A 127 -10.92 -14.82 18.93
CA VAL A 127 -10.18 -15.81 18.14
C VAL A 127 -9.25 -16.58 19.05
N THR A 128 -9.68 -17.78 19.46
CA THR A 128 -8.85 -18.67 20.27
C THR A 128 -7.65 -19.20 19.47
N LYS A 129 -6.54 -19.46 20.15
CA LYS A 129 -5.34 -20.09 19.58
C LYS A 129 -5.66 -21.35 18.78
N LYS A 130 -6.54 -22.21 19.30
CA LYS A 130 -6.93 -23.47 18.64
C LYS A 130 -7.62 -23.19 17.31
N MET A 131 -8.60 -22.27 17.32
CA MET A 131 -9.30 -21.88 16.09
C MET A 131 -8.36 -21.28 15.05
N PHE A 132 -7.42 -20.42 15.49
CA PHE A 132 -6.40 -19.86 14.62
C PHE A 132 -5.56 -20.95 13.93
N LEU A 133 -5.01 -21.89 14.69
CA LEU A 133 -4.16 -22.96 14.16
C LEU A 133 -4.94 -23.92 13.27
N ASP A 134 -6.16 -24.29 13.66
CA ASP A 134 -7.02 -25.19 12.89
C ASP A 134 -7.38 -24.59 11.52
N ILE A 135 -7.78 -23.30 11.48
CA ILE A 135 -8.08 -22.59 10.24
C ILE A 135 -6.81 -22.45 9.40
N ALA A 136 -5.69 -22.02 9.98
CA ALA A 136 -4.43 -21.85 9.26
C ALA A 136 -3.94 -23.15 8.63
N LYS A 137 -4.03 -24.27 9.35
CA LYS A 137 -3.65 -25.60 8.85
C LYS A 137 -4.53 -26.02 7.68
N ARG A 138 -5.85 -25.96 7.84
CA ARG A 138 -6.81 -26.29 6.76
C ARG A 138 -6.58 -25.43 5.53
N LEU A 139 -6.35 -24.13 5.73
CA LEU A 139 -6.10 -23.19 4.65
C LEU A 139 -4.84 -23.53 3.85
N LEU A 140 -3.73 -23.86 4.53
CA LEU A 140 -2.50 -24.30 3.87
C LEU A 140 -2.72 -25.60 3.08
N GLU A 141 -3.39 -26.58 3.67
CA GLU A 141 -3.68 -27.85 2.99
C GLU A 141 -4.58 -27.67 1.77
N THR A 142 -5.68 -26.92 1.91
CA THR A 142 -6.62 -26.63 0.81
C THR A 142 -5.93 -25.86 -0.31
N ALA A 143 -5.12 -24.86 0.01
CA ALA A 143 -4.46 -24.03 -0.99
C ALA A 143 -3.51 -24.82 -1.91
N HIS A 144 -2.86 -25.87 -1.41
CA HIS A 144 -1.96 -26.70 -2.21
C HIS A 144 -2.70 -27.81 -2.99
N ARG A 145 -3.96 -28.11 -2.64
CA ARG A 145 -4.76 -29.17 -3.27
C ARG A 145 -5.76 -28.65 -4.30
N GLU A 146 -6.35 -27.49 -4.04
CA GLU A 146 -7.50 -26.96 -4.77
C GLU A 146 -7.16 -25.69 -5.54
N LEU A 147 -7.93 -25.44 -6.60
CA LEU A 147 -7.88 -24.18 -7.33
C LEU A 147 -8.50 -23.05 -6.50
N PRO A 148 -8.07 -21.80 -6.72
CA PRO A 148 -8.68 -20.65 -6.04
C PRO A 148 -10.19 -20.59 -6.28
N SER A 149 -10.98 -20.65 -5.22
CA SER A 149 -12.44 -20.59 -5.31
C SER A 149 -13.08 -20.05 -4.03
N GLY A 150 -14.30 -19.53 -4.16
CA GLY A 150 -15.04 -19.05 -3.00
C GLY A 150 -15.50 -20.19 -2.08
N ASP A 151 -15.78 -21.35 -2.67
CA ASP A 151 -16.25 -22.52 -1.93
C ASP A 151 -15.12 -23.16 -1.11
N ALA A 152 -13.87 -23.11 -1.60
CA ALA A 152 -12.70 -23.51 -0.82
C ALA A 152 -12.55 -22.73 0.49
N ILE A 153 -12.88 -21.43 0.50
CA ILE A 153 -12.84 -20.60 1.72
C ILE A 153 -14.05 -20.90 2.61
N ARG A 154 -15.26 -20.95 2.03
CA ARG A 154 -16.50 -21.22 2.79
C ARG A 154 -16.53 -22.63 3.39
N GLY A 155 -15.82 -23.58 2.79
CA GLY A 155 -15.65 -24.93 3.32
C GLY A 155 -14.78 -24.98 4.58
N ILE A 156 -13.93 -23.97 4.82
CA ILE A 156 -13.07 -23.88 6.02
C ILE A 156 -13.83 -23.23 7.17
N SER A 157 -14.51 -22.11 6.91
CA SER A 157 -15.31 -21.36 7.89
C SER A 157 -16.44 -20.60 7.21
N SER A 158 -17.51 -20.33 7.95
CA SER A 158 -18.65 -19.51 7.50
C SER A 158 -18.31 -18.03 7.33
N ASP A 159 -17.22 -17.55 7.94
CA ASP A 159 -16.74 -16.17 7.88
C ASP A 159 -15.51 -16.04 6.96
N PRO A 160 -15.68 -15.58 5.71
CA PRO A 160 -14.57 -15.41 4.77
C PRO A 160 -13.56 -14.34 5.18
N ASP A 161 -13.98 -13.30 5.91
CA ASP A 161 -13.10 -12.21 6.32
C ASP A 161 -12.13 -12.70 7.41
N LEU A 162 -12.61 -13.48 8.37
CA LEU A 162 -11.77 -14.14 9.38
C LEU A 162 -10.74 -15.10 8.73
N VAL A 163 -11.18 -15.92 7.77
CA VAL A 163 -10.27 -16.84 7.06
C VAL A 163 -9.18 -16.07 6.32
N PHE A 164 -9.54 -14.94 5.69
CA PHE A 164 -8.56 -14.09 5.04
C PHE A 164 -7.58 -13.45 6.04
N GLN A 165 -8.04 -12.93 7.17
CA GLN A 165 -7.18 -12.34 8.21
C GLN A 165 -6.15 -13.36 8.72
N ILE A 166 -6.59 -14.56 9.11
CA ILE A 166 -5.72 -15.65 9.58
C ILE A 166 -4.74 -16.05 8.48
N GLY A 167 -5.24 -16.24 7.26
CA GLY A 167 -4.40 -16.60 6.12
C GLY A 167 -3.35 -15.54 5.79
N TYR A 168 -3.70 -14.26 5.91
CA TYR A 168 -2.79 -13.14 5.64
C TYR A 168 -1.61 -13.15 6.61
N ILE A 169 -1.87 -13.38 7.90
CA ILE A 169 -0.84 -13.50 8.95
C ILE A 169 0.11 -14.66 8.65
N VAL A 170 -0.43 -15.82 8.24
CA VAL A 170 0.37 -17.04 7.99
C VAL A 170 1.04 -17.02 6.60
N SER A 171 0.66 -16.11 5.72
CA SER A 171 1.20 -16.03 4.35
C SER A 171 2.65 -15.53 4.26
N SER A 172 3.26 -15.13 5.37
CA SER A 172 4.61 -14.60 5.41
C SER A 172 5.63 -15.55 4.76
N GLY A 173 6.38 -15.01 3.80
CA GLY A 173 7.39 -15.76 3.05
C GLY A 173 6.87 -16.76 2.02
N ASN A 174 5.55 -16.89 1.78
CA ASN A 174 5.00 -17.69 0.67
C ASN A 174 4.15 -16.84 -0.28
N PRO A 175 4.74 -16.29 -1.36
CA PRO A 175 4.01 -15.41 -2.27
C PRO A 175 2.90 -16.12 -3.03
N THR A 176 3.07 -17.40 -3.40
CA THR A 176 2.05 -18.14 -4.17
C THR A 176 0.82 -18.46 -3.33
N PHE A 177 1.03 -18.82 -2.06
CA PHE A 177 -0.07 -19.01 -1.11
C PHE A 177 -0.83 -17.71 -0.86
N ARG A 178 -0.11 -16.58 -0.74
CA ARG A 178 -0.72 -15.26 -0.58
C ARG A 178 -1.61 -14.89 -1.77
N GLU A 179 -1.15 -15.15 -2.99
CA GLU A 179 -1.92 -14.91 -4.22
C GLU A 179 -3.15 -15.82 -4.32
N TRP A 180 -3.00 -17.11 -3.99
CA TRP A 180 -4.11 -18.05 -3.91
C TRP A 180 -5.16 -17.58 -2.91
N LEU A 181 -4.73 -17.19 -1.70
CA LEU A 181 -5.61 -16.71 -0.64
C LEU A 181 -6.39 -15.46 -1.07
N LEU A 182 -5.71 -14.48 -1.68
CA LEU A 182 -6.33 -13.25 -2.17
C LEU A 182 -7.41 -13.55 -3.20
N ALA A 183 -7.14 -14.44 -4.16
CA ALA A 183 -8.09 -14.83 -5.20
C ALA A 183 -9.30 -15.57 -4.61
N SER A 184 -9.06 -16.62 -3.81
CA SER A 184 -10.10 -17.42 -3.18
C SER A 184 -11.01 -16.59 -2.28
N ALA A 185 -10.45 -15.72 -1.44
CA ALA A 185 -11.22 -14.87 -0.55
C ALA A 185 -12.01 -13.77 -1.29
N THR A 186 -11.47 -13.26 -2.41
CA THR A 186 -12.20 -12.34 -3.32
C THR A 186 -13.41 -13.05 -3.93
N HIS A 187 -13.27 -14.30 -4.36
CA HIS A 187 -14.39 -15.11 -4.86
C HIS A 187 -15.42 -15.39 -3.76
N ALA A 188 -14.97 -15.67 -2.53
CA ALA A 188 -15.83 -15.88 -1.37
C ALA A 188 -16.66 -14.64 -0.99
N GLY A 189 -16.19 -13.45 -1.37
CA GLY A 189 -16.85 -12.17 -1.10
C GLY A 189 -16.35 -11.46 0.15
N ALA A 190 -15.18 -11.83 0.67
CA ALA A 190 -14.51 -11.12 1.76
C ALA A 190 -14.24 -9.66 1.34
N ARG A 191 -14.48 -8.71 2.24
CA ARG A 191 -14.48 -7.27 1.94
C ARG A 191 -13.08 -6.78 1.63
N VAL A 192 -12.10 -7.04 2.51
CA VAL A 192 -10.72 -6.55 2.33
C VAL A 192 -10.05 -7.12 1.07
N PRO A 193 -10.11 -8.44 0.80
CA PRO A 193 -9.56 -9.05 -0.42
C PRO A 193 -10.18 -8.50 -1.70
N LEU A 194 -11.49 -8.27 -1.69
CA LEU A 194 -12.20 -7.67 -2.81
C LEU A 194 -11.65 -6.27 -3.14
N LEU A 195 -11.49 -5.44 -2.11
CA LEU A 195 -10.95 -4.09 -2.26
C LEU A 195 -9.47 -4.12 -2.70
N MET A 196 -8.66 -5.03 -2.14
CA MET A 196 -7.27 -5.25 -2.56
C MET A 196 -7.15 -5.61 -4.04
N SER A 197 -7.96 -6.57 -4.49
CA SER A 197 -7.97 -7.02 -5.88
C SER A 197 -8.40 -5.90 -6.82
N ALA A 198 -9.44 -5.15 -6.46
CA ALA A 198 -9.89 -4.00 -7.23
C ALA A 198 -8.83 -2.88 -7.30
N ALA A 199 -8.21 -2.53 -6.17
CA ALA A 199 -7.14 -1.53 -6.12
C ALA A 199 -5.93 -1.94 -6.97
N ARG A 200 -5.54 -3.23 -6.93
CA ARG A 200 -4.47 -3.78 -7.77
C ARG A 200 -4.81 -3.68 -9.25
N TYR A 201 -6.03 -4.04 -9.64
CA TYR A 201 -6.49 -3.93 -11.02
C TYR A 201 -6.45 -2.49 -11.51
N LEU A 202 -6.97 -1.53 -10.73
CA LEU A 202 -6.97 -0.12 -11.13
C LEU A 202 -5.54 0.44 -11.29
N ARG A 203 -4.61 0.09 -10.40
CA ARG A 203 -3.20 0.49 -10.56
C ARG A 203 -2.57 -0.04 -11.85
N SER A 204 -2.94 -1.26 -12.27
CA SER A 204 -2.39 -1.86 -13.48
C SER A 204 -2.89 -1.21 -14.78
N LEU A 205 -4.01 -0.48 -14.74
CA LEU A 205 -4.62 0.16 -15.91
C LEU A 205 -4.02 1.54 -16.23
N GLY A 206 -3.37 2.20 -15.25
CA GLY A 206 -2.96 3.60 -15.38
C GLY A 206 -4.16 4.52 -15.67
N ASP A 207 -4.09 5.25 -16.78
CA ASP A 207 -5.15 6.17 -17.23
C ASP A 207 -6.23 5.50 -18.14
N THR A 208 -6.19 4.18 -18.28
CA THR A 208 -7.13 3.44 -19.14
C THR A 208 -8.48 3.23 -18.46
N ALA A 209 -9.57 3.39 -19.20
CA ALA A 209 -10.92 3.17 -18.67
C ALA A 209 -11.14 1.68 -18.28
N PRO A 210 -11.56 1.38 -17.04
CA PRO A 210 -11.74 0.01 -16.58
C PRO A 210 -12.97 -0.65 -17.21
N VAL A 211 -12.78 -1.89 -17.69
CA VAL A 211 -13.85 -2.77 -18.16
C VAL A 211 -14.72 -3.20 -16.97
N ARG A 212 -16.01 -3.47 -17.20
CA ARG A 212 -16.88 -4.03 -16.15
C ARG A 212 -16.45 -5.46 -15.85
N THR A 213 -16.11 -5.72 -14.60
CA THR A 213 -15.81 -7.06 -14.09
C THR A 213 -16.68 -7.35 -12.85
N PRO A 214 -16.94 -8.62 -12.53
CA PRO A 214 -17.70 -9.00 -11.33
C PRO A 214 -17.11 -8.41 -10.04
N THR A 215 -15.79 -8.27 -9.97
CA THR A 215 -15.07 -7.64 -8.86
C THR A 215 -15.46 -6.16 -8.74
N LEU A 216 -15.45 -5.40 -9.84
CA LEU A 216 -15.81 -3.99 -9.82
C LEU A 216 -17.30 -3.77 -9.55
N GLU A 217 -18.18 -4.67 -10.00
CA GLU A 217 -19.62 -4.62 -9.68
C GLU A 217 -19.89 -4.83 -8.19
N LYS A 218 -19.13 -5.73 -7.53
CA LYS A 218 -19.20 -5.89 -6.08
C LYS A 218 -18.71 -4.62 -5.36
N VAL A 219 -17.63 -3.99 -5.83
CA VAL A 219 -17.13 -2.73 -5.27
C VAL A 219 -18.14 -1.60 -5.45
N GLU A 220 -18.79 -1.50 -6.61
CA GLU A 220 -19.87 -0.54 -6.86
C GLU A 220 -21.04 -0.75 -5.90
N ARG A 221 -21.45 -2.00 -5.65
CA ARG A 221 -22.48 -2.29 -4.65
C ARG A 221 -22.08 -1.85 -3.24
N LEU A 222 -20.85 -2.16 -2.81
CA LEU A 222 -20.34 -1.71 -1.51
C LEU A 222 -20.25 -0.17 -1.41
N ALA A 223 -19.93 0.50 -2.51
CA ALA A 223 -19.85 1.96 -2.55
C ALA A 223 -21.23 2.63 -2.45
N LEU A 224 -22.23 2.10 -3.16
CA LEU A 224 -23.54 2.73 -3.31
C LEU A 224 -24.54 2.29 -2.24
N GLN A 225 -24.53 1.01 -1.86
CA GLN A 225 -25.48 0.42 -0.89
C GLN A 225 -24.94 0.52 0.54
N ASP A 226 -23.79 -0.10 0.80
CA ASP A 226 -23.19 -0.15 2.13
C ASP A 226 -22.53 1.16 2.55
N ARG A 227 -22.28 2.06 1.58
CA ARG A 227 -21.57 3.34 1.77
C ARG A 227 -20.21 3.16 2.44
N ASP A 228 -19.49 2.08 2.10
CA ASP A 228 -18.13 1.85 2.63
C ASP A 228 -17.18 2.91 2.04
N PRO A 229 -16.54 3.77 2.85
CA PRO A 229 -15.68 4.84 2.34
C PRO A 229 -14.53 4.35 1.45
N ARG A 230 -14.03 3.13 1.70
CA ARG A 230 -12.97 2.50 0.90
C ARG A 230 -13.48 2.15 -0.49
N ALA A 231 -14.65 1.52 -0.55
CA ALA A 231 -15.31 1.17 -1.81
C ALA A 231 -15.75 2.41 -2.59
N MET A 232 -16.29 3.42 -1.91
CA MET A 232 -16.65 4.71 -2.51
C MET A 232 -15.43 5.38 -3.15
N THR A 233 -14.27 5.35 -2.50
CA THR A 233 -13.02 5.91 -3.04
C THR A 233 -12.59 5.17 -4.31
N LEU A 234 -12.60 3.84 -4.31
CA LEU A 234 -12.30 3.05 -5.50
C LEU A 234 -13.32 3.30 -6.62
N HIS A 235 -14.61 3.42 -6.28
CA HIS A 235 -15.66 3.71 -7.26
C HIS A 235 -15.54 5.12 -7.84
N ALA A 236 -15.16 6.12 -7.05
CA ALA A 236 -14.86 7.46 -7.53
C ALA A 236 -13.70 7.44 -8.53
N LYS A 237 -12.63 6.67 -8.26
CA LYS A 237 -11.53 6.46 -9.21
C LYS A 237 -12.02 5.81 -10.52
N ILE A 238 -12.86 4.78 -10.43
CA ILE A 238 -13.47 4.10 -11.60
C ILE A 238 -14.28 5.10 -12.44
N LEU A 239 -15.09 5.94 -11.81
CA LEU A 239 -15.87 6.98 -12.49
C LEU A 239 -14.97 8.01 -13.17
N GLY A 240 -13.91 8.46 -12.49
CA GLY A 240 -12.90 9.37 -13.05
C GLY A 240 -12.20 8.80 -14.29
N LEU A 241 -11.78 7.53 -14.24
CA LEU A 241 -11.15 6.84 -15.39
C LEU A 241 -12.14 6.67 -16.56
N ARG A 242 -13.45 6.63 -16.27
CA ARG A 242 -14.53 6.65 -17.27
C ARG A 242 -14.95 8.07 -17.67
N LYS A 243 -14.18 9.10 -17.29
CA LYS A 243 -14.42 10.52 -17.58
C LYS A 243 -15.75 11.07 -17.03
N ARG A 244 -16.32 10.43 -16.00
CA ARG A 244 -17.51 10.89 -15.28
C ARG A 244 -17.11 11.71 -14.05
N TYR A 245 -16.41 12.82 -14.28
CA TYR A 245 -15.77 13.58 -13.20
C TYR A 245 -16.76 14.21 -12.23
N ALA A 246 -17.91 14.71 -12.69
CA ALA A 246 -18.92 15.31 -11.80
C ALA A 246 -19.45 14.30 -10.76
N ASP A 247 -19.79 13.09 -11.21
CA ASP A 247 -20.24 12.01 -10.33
C ASP A 247 -19.12 11.56 -9.37
N ALA A 248 -17.90 11.45 -9.89
CA ALA A 248 -16.73 11.05 -9.13
C ALA A 248 -16.38 12.07 -8.03
N LEU A 249 -16.38 13.36 -8.35
CA LEU A 249 -16.11 14.46 -7.42
C LEU A 249 -17.16 14.49 -6.30
N ARG A 250 -18.44 14.40 -6.65
CA ARG A 250 -19.51 14.35 -5.65
C ARG A 250 -19.35 13.17 -4.69
N LEU A 251 -18.94 12.00 -5.22
CA LEU A 251 -18.76 10.80 -4.40
C LEU A 251 -17.56 10.91 -3.47
N ILE A 252 -16.42 11.42 -3.95
CA ILE A 252 -15.21 11.54 -3.12
C ILE A 252 -15.36 12.66 -2.09
N GLU A 253 -16.07 13.75 -2.40
CA GLU A 253 -16.40 14.80 -1.43
C GLU A 253 -17.25 14.25 -0.28
N GLN A 254 -18.20 13.37 -0.58
CA GLN A 254 -18.95 12.64 0.46
C GLN A 254 -18.01 11.80 1.33
N VAL A 255 -17.05 11.08 0.73
CA VAL A 255 -16.07 10.31 1.52
C VAL A 255 -15.29 11.23 2.45
N MET A 256 -14.77 12.34 1.93
CA MET A 256 -13.97 13.30 2.68
C MET A 256 -14.75 13.98 3.82
N ALA A 257 -16.08 14.08 3.70
CA ALA A 257 -16.95 14.53 4.79
C ALA A 257 -17.26 13.43 5.83
N LEU A 258 -17.21 12.15 5.43
CA LEU A 258 -17.51 11.01 6.29
C LEU A 258 -16.33 10.54 7.13
N ILE A 259 -15.11 10.69 6.62
CA ILE A 259 -13.89 10.18 7.27
C ILE A 259 -13.00 11.35 7.69
N TYR A 260 -12.31 11.17 8.82
CA TYR A 260 -11.30 12.10 9.28
C TYR A 260 -9.97 11.38 9.52
N PRO A 261 -8.82 12.01 9.24
CA PRO A 261 -7.50 11.45 9.56
C PRO A 261 -7.40 11.12 11.05
N SER A 262 -7.19 9.84 11.37
CA SER A 262 -6.95 9.43 12.75
C SER A 262 -5.44 9.35 13.03
N LYS A 263 -5.02 9.90 14.16
CA LYS A 263 -3.64 9.79 14.67
C LYS A 263 -3.33 8.41 15.27
N VAL A 264 -4.36 7.58 15.47
CA VAL A 264 -4.26 6.22 15.99
C VAL A 264 -4.91 5.28 14.98
N PRO A 265 -4.29 4.15 14.59
CA PRO A 265 -4.96 3.18 13.73
C PRO A 265 -6.19 2.62 14.46
N VAL A 266 -7.38 2.99 13.98
CA VAL A 266 -8.67 2.60 14.62
C VAL A 266 -9.25 1.33 14.00
N ALA A 267 -8.93 1.05 12.73
CA ALA A 267 -9.60 -0.02 11.99
C ALA A 267 -8.87 -1.36 12.16
N LYS A 268 -9.56 -2.35 12.74
CA LYS A 268 -9.12 -3.77 12.78
C LYS A 268 -8.82 -4.33 11.38
N ASP A 269 -9.53 -3.82 10.36
CA ASP A 269 -9.32 -4.18 8.95
C ASP A 269 -8.15 -3.44 8.28
N GLY A 270 -7.33 -2.69 9.03
CA GLY A 270 -6.20 -1.91 8.51
C GLY A 270 -6.57 -0.76 7.56
N GLY A 271 -7.85 -0.38 7.50
CA GLY A 271 -8.35 0.81 6.79
C GLY A 271 -8.04 0.81 5.29
N PHE A 272 -7.63 1.97 4.77
CA PHE A 272 -7.20 2.13 3.38
C PHE A 272 -5.83 1.48 3.11
N ALA A 273 -4.97 1.41 4.14
CA ALA A 273 -3.58 0.97 4.03
C ALA A 273 -3.46 -0.54 3.73
N MET A 274 -4.24 -1.38 4.42
CA MET A 274 -4.21 -2.83 4.20
C MET A 274 -4.61 -3.18 2.77
N ALA A 275 -5.62 -2.49 2.24
CA ALA A 275 -6.08 -2.68 0.87
C ALA A 275 -5.17 -2.00 -0.18
N ARG A 276 -4.15 -1.25 0.27
CA ARG A 276 -3.32 -0.37 -0.56
C ARG A 276 -4.17 0.55 -1.44
N ILE A 277 -5.27 1.07 -0.93
CA ILE A 277 -6.13 1.98 -1.67
C ILE A 277 -5.47 3.37 -1.61
N GLU A 278 -5.47 4.09 -2.73
CA GLU A 278 -5.04 5.50 -2.73
C GLU A 278 -5.84 6.29 -1.69
N PRO A 279 -5.19 7.15 -0.90
CA PRO A 279 -5.90 7.92 0.11
C PRO A 279 -6.95 8.83 -0.57
N PRO A 280 -8.13 9.04 0.03
CA PRO A 280 -9.24 9.72 -0.65
C PRO A 280 -8.91 11.13 -1.13
N TRP A 281 -8.08 11.87 -0.38
CA TRP A 281 -7.61 13.19 -0.78
C TRP A 281 -6.83 13.14 -2.11
N ARG A 282 -5.96 12.13 -2.32
CA ARG A 282 -5.18 11.99 -3.56
C ARG A 282 -6.08 11.72 -4.76
N VAL A 283 -7.14 10.93 -4.56
CA VAL A 283 -8.15 10.69 -5.60
C VAL A 283 -8.92 11.99 -5.90
N TYR A 284 -9.26 12.79 -4.90
CA TYR A 284 -9.94 14.07 -5.08
C TYR A 284 -9.12 15.07 -5.91
N VAL A 285 -7.83 15.20 -5.60
CA VAL A 285 -6.87 16.07 -6.29
C VAL A 285 -6.80 15.69 -7.77
N TRP A 286 -6.52 14.42 -8.03
CA TRP A 286 -6.44 13.88 -9.38
C TRP A 286 -7.75 14.08 -10.16
N LEU A 287 -8.91 13.92 -9.50
CA LEU A 287 -10.20 14.19 -10.13
C LEU A 287 -10.39 15.67 -10.48
N LYS A 288 -9.98 16.60 -9.61
CA LYS A 288 -10.04 18.04 -9.88
C LYS A 288 -9.16 18.44 -11.06
N GLU A 289 -7.92 17.97 -11.09
CA GLU A 289 -6.98 18.21 -12.20
C GLU A 289 -7.55 17.68 -13.53
N LYS A 290 -8.03 16.43 -13.54
CA LYS A 290 -8.62 15.82 -14.76
C LYS A 290 -9.93 16.51 -15.18
N ALA A 291 -10.73 17.01 -14.25
CA ALA A 291 -11.94 17.79 -14.57
C ALA A 291 -11.60 19.18 -15.15
N GLN A 292 -10.61 19.87 -14.59
CA GLN A 292 -10.14 21.17 -15.08
C GLN A 292 -9.54 21.03 -16.49
N THR A 293 -8.66 20.06 -16.71
CA THR A 293 -8.08 19.79 -18.03
C THR A 293 -9.14 19.43 -19.07
N GLN A 294 -10.18 18.66 -18.73
CA GLN A 294 -11.29 18.40 -19.65
C GLN A 294 -12.09 19.67 -19.97
N THR A 295 -12.34 20.50 -18.94
CA THR A 295 -13.05 21.78 -19.12
C THR A 295 -12.25 22.72 -20.00
N GLN A 296 -10.94 22.82 -19.79
CA GLN A 296 -10.03 23.61 -20.61
C GLN A 296 -9.88 23.06 -22.04
N ALA A 297 -9.89 21.73 -22.23
CA ALA A 297 -9.90 21.13 -23.56
C ALA A 297 -11.19 21.46 -24.34
N ASN A 298 -12.34 21.45 -23.65
CA ASN A 298 -13.62 21.88 -24.22
C ASN A 298 -13.70 23.41 -24.40
N ALA A 299 -13.03 24.19 -23.56
CA ALA A 299 -12.95 25.64 -23.65
C ALA A 299 -11.93 26.11 -24.70
N LYS A 300 -10.89 25.34 -25.06
CA LYS A 300 -9.99 25.65 -26.19
C LYS A 300 -10.70 25.69 -27.55
N THR A 301 -11.98 25.27 -27.61
CA THR A 301 -12.88 25.45 -28.75
C THR A 301 -13.68 26.77 -28.70
N LYS A 302 -13.55 27.57 -27.63
CA LYS A 302 -14.10 28.93 -27.46
C LYS A 302 -13.04 29.87 -26.85
N PRO A 303 -12.49 30.83 -27.61
CA PRO A 303 -11.47 31.75 -27.09
C PRO A 303 -12.14 32.70 -26.07
N GLY A 304 -11.62 32.78 -24.83
CA GLY A 304 -12.10 33.83 -23.92
C GLY A 304 -11.60 33.80 -22.46
N GLU A 305 -11.53 32.65 -21.80
CA GLU A 305 -11.28 32.63 -20.35
C GLU A 305 -10.28 31.53 -19.99
N ALA A 306 -8.99 31.86 -20.04
CA ALA A 306 -7.94 31.08 -19.40
C ALA A 306 -7.86 31.52 -17.93
N ALA A 307 -8.11 30.59 -17.00
CA ALA A 307 -7.71 30.77 -15.61
C ALA A 307 -6.21 31.06 -15.58
N THR A 308 -5.81 32.09 -14.84
CA THR A 308 -4.42 32.54 -14.77
C THR A 308 -3.57 31.46 -14.09
N ASP A 309 -2.39 31.17 -14.65
CA ASP A 309 -1.48 30.12 -14.15
C ASP A 309 -1.12 30.28 -12.65
N ALA A 310 -1.25 31.51 -12.12
CA ALA A 310 -1.05 31.83 -10.71
C ALA A 310 -2.11 31.25 -9.76
N GLU A 311 -3.39 31.19 -10.18
CA GLU A 311 -4.47 30.60 -9.36
C GLU A 311 -4.38 29.07 -9.33
N ALA A 312 -3.90 28.46 -10.42
CA ALA A 312 -3.64 27.02 -10.47
C ALA A 312 -2.47 26.64 -9.55
N GLY A 313 -1.38 27.42 -9.56
CA GLY A 313 -0.24 27.22 -8.66
C GLY A 313 -0.58 27.39 -7.17
N ALA A 314 -1.38 28.40 -6.82
CA ALA A 314 -1.82 28.61 -5.45
C ALA A 314 -2.72 27.48 -4.93
N GLN A 315 -3.62 26.96 -5.78
CA GLN A 315 -4.45 25.81 -5.43
C GLN A 315 -3.63 24.53 -5.24
N THR A 316 -2.56 24.31 -6.01
CA THR A 316 -1.68 23.15 -5.83
C THR A 316 -0.86 23.24 -4.55
N ASP A 317 -0.42 24.44 -4.16
CA ASP A 317 0.36 24.65 -2.93
C ASP A 317 -0.49 24.47 -1.66
N ASP A 318 -1.70 25.03 -1.64
CA ASP A 318 -2.64 24.85 -0.53
C ASP A 318 -3.05 23.38 -0.37
N LEU A 319 -3.17 22.68 -1.49
CA LEU A 319 -3.50 21.27 -1.53
C LEU A 319 -2.34 20.40 -1.06
N LEU A 320 -1.11 20.68 -1.48
CA LEU A 320 0.10 20.00 -0.99
C LEU A 320 0.26 20.21 0.52
N ARG A 321 0.03 21.44 1.00
CA ARG A 321 0.03 21.77 2.42
C ARG A 321 -1.00 20.95 3.19
N SER A 322 -2.24 20.86 2.69
CA SER A 322 -3.30 20.07 3.33
C SER A 322 -2.95 18.57 3.37
N ALA A 323 -2.43 18.04 2.26
CA ALA A 323 -2.00 16.64 2.17
C ALA A 323 -0.87 16.30 3.16
N ALA A 324 0.09 17.21 3.31
CA ALA A 324 1.21 17.05 4.23
C ALA A 324 0.80 17.23 5.71
N LEU A 325 0.08 18.31 6.03
CA LEU A 325 -0.15 18.72 7.42
C LEU A 325 -1.44 18.16 8.01
N ASP A 326 -2.51 18.04 7.22
CA ASP A 326 -3.81 17.57 7.70
C ASP A 326 -3.94 16.05 7.54
N TYR A 327 -3.47 15.52 6.40
CA TYR A 327 -3.55 14.08 6.08
C TYR A 327 -2.30 13.29 6.45
N HIS A 328 -1.18 13.96 6.78
CA HIS A 328 0.10 13.33 7.12
C HIS A 328 0.57 12.29 6.10
N ASP A 329 0.33 12.54 4.81
CA ASP A 329 0.80 11.64 3.75
C ASP A 329 2.34 11.67 3.67
N PRO A 330 3.04 10.54 3.81
CA PRO A 330 4.51 10.53 3.85
C PRO A 330 5.16 11.10 2.59
N GLU A 331 4.60 10.84 1.41
CA GLU A 331 5.13 11.38 0.14
C GLU A 331 4.90 12.89 0.04
N SER A 332 3.71 13.37 0.40
CA SER A 332 3.39 14.80 0.41
C SER A 332 4.18 15.56 1.47
N LEU A 333 4.46 14.96 2.63
CA LEU A 333 5.33 15.51 3.66
C LEU A 333 6.75 15.75 3.13
N VAL A 334 7.29 14.82 2.35
CA VAL A 334 8.62 15.00 1.70
C VAL A 334 8.58 16.15 0.70
N GLN A 335 7.59 16.19 -0.19
CA GLN A 335 7.44 17.26 -1.19
C GLN A 335 7.28 18.63 -0.53
N TYR A 336 6.42 18.72 0.48
CA TYR A 336 6.19 19.95 1.23
C TYR A 336 7.43 20.37 2.03
N ALA A 337 8.16 19.42 2.63
CA ALA A 337 9.43 19.69 3.28
C ALA A 337 10.45 20.27 2.30
N THR A 338 10.60 19.70 1.10
CA THR A 338 11.51 20.24 0.07
C THR A 338 11.14 21.66 -0.33
N ALA A 339 9.86 21.99 -0.48
CA ALA A 339 9.41 23.36 -0.73
C ALA A 339 9.77 24.31 0.44
N ARG A 340 9.63 23.85 1.69
CA ARG A 340 10.02 24.62 2.89
C ARG A 340 11.52 24.82 3.01
N MET A 341 12.31 23.82 2.62
CA MET A 341 13.77 23.92 2.54
C MET A 341 14.20 25.03 1.57
N GLN A 342 13.61 25.06 0.38
CA GLN A 342 13.87 26.10 -0.62
C GLN A 342 13.44 27.50 -0.15
N ALA A 343 12.39 27.57 0.66
CA ALA A 343 11.93 28.81 1.29
C ALA A 343 12.76 29.23 2.53
N GLY A 344 13.76 28.43 2.94
CA GLY A 344 14.60 28.70 4.11
C GLY A 344 13.96 28.34 5.46
N ASP A 345 12.79 27.69 5.47
CA ASP A 345 12.11 27.25 6.69
C ASP A 345 12.63 25.88 7.13
N LEU A 346 13.81 25.90 7.77
CA LEU A 346 14.51 24.70 8.24
C LEU A 346 13.74 23.95 9.33
N ALA A 347 12.96 24.67 10.15
CA ALA A 347 12.19 24.06 11.23
C ALA A 347 11.02 23.23 10.70
N MET A 348 10.27 23.76 9.72
CA MET A 348 9.22 22.98 9.06
C MET A 348 9.79 21.85 8.21
N TYR A 349 10.94 22.06 7.56
CA TYR A 349 11.65 20.98 6.87
C TYR A 349 11.95 19.81 7.81
N GLU A 350 12.59 20.09 8.96
CA GLU A 350 12.98 19.06 9.93
C GLU A 350 11.74 18.31 10.48
N ASP A 351 10.69 19.03 10.87
CA ASP A 351 9.47 18.43 11.41
C ASP A 351 8.75 17.56 10.37
N CYS A 352 8.59 18.05 9.14
CA CYS A 352 7.93 17.30 8.06
C CYS A 352 8.74 16.07 7.64
N MET A 353 10.06 16.20 7.48
CA MET A 353 10.94 15.06 7.16
C MET A 353 10.97 14.04 8.29
N SER A 354 11.01 14.47 9.55
CA SER A 354 10.95 13.57 10.71
C SER A 354 9.67 12.75 10.69
N ARG A 355 8.52 13.39 10.44
CA ARG A 355 7.22 12.68 10.35
C ARG A 355 7.21 11.68 9.20
N ALA A 356 7.65 12.07 8.01
CA ALA A 356 7.74 11.17 6.87
C ALA A 356 8.68 9.97 7.13
N ALA A 357 9.83 10.23 7.75
CA ALA A 357 10.81 9.22 8.12
C ALA A 357 10.24 8.23 9.15
N THR A 358 9.51 8.71 10.17
CA THR A 358 8.82 7.84 11.14
C THR A 358 7.70 7.01 10.53
N ALA A 359 7.11 7.47 9.41
CA ALA A 359 6.17 6.69 8.63
C ALA A 359 6.85 5.62 7.73
N GLY A 360 8.18 5.48 7.80
CA GLY A 360 8.95 4.50 7.06
C GLY A 360 9.35 4.94 5.65
N ASN A 361 9.28 6.24 5.33
CA ASN A 361 9.76 6.76 4.05
C ASN A 361 11.30 6.75 4.01
N THR A 362 11.87 5.93 3.13
CA THR A 362 13.32 5.72 2.98
C THR A 362 14.07 6.98 2.57
N ASP A 363 13.49 7.77 1.66
CA ASP A 363 14.11 8.99 1.16
C ASP A 363 14.07 10.10 2.21
N ALA A 364 12.99 10.17 2.99
CA ALA A 364 12.91 11.07 4.13
C ALA A 364 13.99 10.76 5.18
N CYS A 365 14.18 9.48 5.53
CA CYS A 365 15.25 9.07 6.45
C CYS A 365 16.63 9.51 5.95
N ARG A 366 16.93 9.29 4.66
CA ARG A 366 18.21 9.66 4.04
C ARG A 366 18.41 11.18 4.01
N ARG A 367 17.42 11.95 3.57
CA ARG A 367 17.51 13.42 3.49
C ARG A 367 17.57 14.08 4.86
N LEU A 368 16.90 13.50 5.86
CA LEU A 368 17.02 13.92 7.25
C LEU A 368 18.42 13.62 7.81
N ALA A 369 19.00 12.47 7.46
CA ALA A 369 20.39 12.15 7.78
C ALA A 369 21.37 13.15 7.15
N ASN A 370 21.17 13.50 5.86
CA ASN A 370 21.94 14.52 5.15
C ASN A 370 21.84 15.88 5.87
N PHE A 371 20.63 16.29 6.25
CA PHE A 371 20.41 17.53 7.00
C PHE A 371 21.19 17.58 8.31
N TYR A 372 21.14 16.51 9.12
CA TYR A 372 21.89 16.44 10.37
C TYR A 372 23.40 16.36 10.16
N TYR A 373 23.85 15.64 9.13
CA TYR A 373 25.26 15.59 8.77
C TYR A 373 25.79 16.97 8.38
N LEU A 374 25.08 17.69 7.50
CA LEU A 374 25.42 19.05 7.09
C LEU A 374 25.34 20.05 8.25
N THR A 375 24.41 19.86 9.18
CA THR A 375 24.35 20.62 10.45
C THR A 375 25.60 20.37 11.30
N SER A 376 26.08 19.12 11.39
CA SER A 376 27.32 18.79 12.12
C SER A 376 28.55 19.46 11.51
N LEU A 377 28.56 19.65 10.18
CA LEU A 377 29.61 20.38 9.46
C LEU A 377 29.46 21.90 9.54
N GLY A 378 28.37 22.41 10.15
CA GLY A 378 28.11 23.84 10.30
C GLY A 378 27.53 24.51 9.05
N ARG A 379 26.97 23.74 8.10
CA ARG A 379 26.28 24.27 6.91
C ARG A 379 24.88 24.80 7.22
N TYR A 380 24.22 24.26 8.24
CA TYR A 380 22.94 24.71 8.74
C TYR A 380 23.05 25.17 10.19
N PRO A 381 22.22 26.15 10.63
CA PRO A 381 22.19 26.59 12.00
C PRO A 381 21.78 25.45 12.95
N ARG A 382 22.33 25.47 14.16
CA ARG A 382 21.92 24.55 15.22
C ARG A 382 20.58 25.00 15.78
N ARG A 383 19.76 24.03 16.19
CA ARG A 383 18.47 24.30 16.82
C ARG A 383 18.62 25.25 18.03
N GLY A 384 17.84 26.33 18.04
CA GLY A 384 17.86 27.34 19.11
C GLY A 384 19.02 28.33 19.07
N MET A 385 19.88 28.30 18.05
CA MET A 385 20.93 29.30 17.83
C MET A 385 20.49 30.27 16.73
N ASN A 386 20.14 31.50 17.09
CA ASN A 386 19.85 32.55 16.10
C ASN A 386 21.12 32.90 15.30
N GLU A 387 20.96 33.25 14.02
CA GLU A 387 22.03 33.57 13.06
C GLU A 387 22.96 34.74 13.45
N SER A 388 22.74 35.40 14.59
CA SER A 388 23.49 36.58 15.01
C SER A 388 24.78 36.29 15.80
N THR A 389 25.21 35.04 15.93
CA THR A 389 26.52 34.71 16.55
C THR A 389 27.32 33.75 15.69
N ALA A 390 27.76 34.25 14.54
CA ALA A 390 28.99 33.77 13.95
C ALA A 390 30.15 34.62 14.50
N PRO A 391 30.92 34.16 15.51
CA PRO A 391 32.29 34.60 15.64
C PRO A 391 33.15 33.76 14.71
N VAL A 392 33.71 34.47 13.73
CA VAL A 392 35.05 34.25 13.20
C VAL A 392 35.97 33.92 14.37
N ASP A 393 36.48 32.69 14.44
CA ASP A 393 37.91 32.43 14.55
C ASP A 393 38.21 30.94 14.74
N ALA A 394 39.15 30.48 13.91
CA ALA A 394 39.86 29.23 14.09
C ALA A 394 41.03 29.48 15.04
N GLY A 395 41.18 28.66 16.08
CA GLY A 395 42.41 28.64 16.88
C GLY A 395 42.26 28.09 18.29
N GLU A 396 43.00 27.02 18.56
CA GLU A 396 43.56 26.61 19.87
C GLU A 396 42.69 25.84 20.89
N ALA A 397 42.87 24.51 20.81
CA ALA A 397 43.36 23.59 21.85
C ALA A 397 42.79 23.61 23.29
N ALA A 398 42.10 22.50 23.58
CA ALA A 398 42.26 21.59 24.73
C ALA A 398 42.29 22.14 26.18
N THR A 399 41.33 21.68 27.00
CA THR A 399 41.66 20.94 28.23
C THR A 399 40.48 20.13 28.80
N SER A 400 40.82 18.88 29.08
CA SER A 400 40.21 17.79 29.87
C SER A 400 39.30 18.12 31.07
N SER A 401 38.28 17.29 31.29
CA SER A 401 38.14 16.50 32.53
C SER A 401 37.10 15.38 32.40
N ALA A 402 37.52 14.17 32.74
CA ALA A 402 36.76 12.93 32.72
C ALA A 402 35.78 12.78 33.90
N SER A 403 34.70 12.03 33.70
CA SER A 403 34.23 11.04 34.69
C SER A 403 33.18 10.10 34.09
N THR A 404 33.51 8.81 34.08
CA THR A 404 32.58 7.67 34.08
C THR A 404 33.03 6.78 35.23
N PRO A 405 32.14 6.12 35.99
CA PRO A 405 31.68 4.75 35.69
C PRO A 405 30.18 4.57 36.08
N ALA A 406 29.42 3.49 35.83
CA ALA A 406 29.57 2.22 35.14
C ALA A 406 28.15 1.64 34.84
N SER A 407 28.11 0.84 33.78
CA SER A 407 27.26 -0.30 33.41
C SER A 407 26.08 -0.74 34.30
N GLN A 408 24.90 -0.94 33.68
CA GLN A 408 24.19 -2.23 33.73
C GLN A 408 23.15 -2.40 32.62
N THR A 409 23.16 -3.62 32.10
CA THR A 409 22.44 -4.21 30.97
C THR A 409 20.92 -4.21 31.16
N ARG A 410 20.18 -3.80 30.13
CA ARG A 410 18.84 -4.31 29.79
C ARG A 410 18.45 -3.77 28.41
N GLU A 411 18.29 -4.66 27.44
CA GLU A 411 17.54 -4.34 26.22
C GLU A 411 16.09 -4.02 26.60
N PRO A 412 15.55 -2.93 26.06
CA PRO A 412 14.27 -3.06 25.37
C PRO A 412 14.19 -2.21 24.10
N SER A 413 13.65 -2.84 23.04
CA SER A 413 12.97 -2.24 21.88
C SER A 413 12.91 -0.70 21.84
N ASN A 414 13.87 -0.10 21.14
CA ASN A 414 14.05 1.35 20.99
C ASN A 414 13.29 1.94 19.79
N ARG A 415 12.04 1.51 19.53
CA ARG A 415 11.20 2.16 18.51
C ARG A 415 10.32 3.29 19.06
N GLY A 416 10.10 3.33 20.37
CA GLY A 416 9.12 4.25 20.98
C GLY A 416 9.67 5.54 21.62
N LYS A 417 10.99 5.66 21.83
CA LYS A 417 11.58 6.76 22.63
C LYS A 417 12.22 7.88 21.82
N PHE A 418 12.57 7.64 20.56
CA PHE A 418 13.19 8.66 19.70
C PHE A 418 12.19 9.73 19.24
N ILE A 419 10.92 9.38 19.02
CA ILE A 419 9.94 10.26 18.35
C ILE A 419 9.34 11.30 19.32
N ALA A 420 9.16 10.96 20.60
CA ALA A 420 8.59 11.88 21.58
C ALA A 420 9.60 12.93 22.11
N LEU A 421 10.90 12.73 21.86
CA LEU A 421 11.98 13.58 22.37
C LEU A 421 12.39 14.68 21.37
N LEU A 422 12.15 14.48 20.07
CA LEU A 422 12.65 15.35 19.00
C LEU A 422 11.85 16.64 18.76
N SER A 423 10.67 16.86 19.36
CA SER A 423 9.88 18.08 19.08
C SER A 423 9.88 19.12 20.21
N ASN A 424 10.18 18.75 21.47
CA ASN A 424 10.02 19.67 22.62
C ASN A 424 11.16 19.67 23.66
N VAL A 425 12.23 18.86 23.52
CA VAL A 425 13.17 18.65 24.65
C VAL A 425 14.65 18.90 24.33
N PHE A 426 15.08 18.95 23.07
CA PHE A 426 16.50 19.19 22.77
C PHE A 426 16.81 20.68 22.61
N GLY A 427 17.50 21.24 23.61
CA GLY A 427 18.19 22.54 23.50
C GLY A 427 19.36 22.50 22.49
N PRO A 428 20.19 23.56 22.40
CA PRO A 428 21.29 23.61 21.43
C PRO A 428 22.30 22.49 21.68
N GLN A 429 22.26 21.44 20.85
CA GLN A 429 23.19 20.32 20.93
C GLN A 429 24.56 20.64 20.31
N PRO A 430 25.66 20.02 20.81
CA PRO A 430 26.96 20.09 20.16
C PRO A 430 26.95 19.42 18.78
N ARG A 431 27.84 19.88 17.88
CA ARG A 431 27.93 19.36 16.50
C ARG A 431 28.16 17.85 16.43
N ALA A 432 28.87 17.28 17.40
CA ALA A 432 29.10 15.84 17.49
C ALA A 432 27.81 15.03 17.68
N GLU A 433 26.79 15.57 18.34
CA GLU A 433 25.49 14.89 18.51
C GLU A 433 24.69 14.85 17.21
N TYR A 434 24.74 15.90 16.40
CA TYR A 434 24.15 15.90 15.05
C TYR A 434 24.81 14.87 14.13
N ARG A 435 26.13 14.65 14.24
CA ARG A 435 26.82 13.60 13.47
C ARG A 435 26.34 12.20 13.89
N LYS A 436 26.12 11.96 15.18
CA LYS A 436 25.54 10.69 15.68
C LYS A 436 24.11 10.49 15.18
N LEU A 437 23.28 11.52 15.26
CA LEU A 437 21.92 11.47 14.71
C LEU A 437 21.94 11.14 13.21
N ALA A 438 22.84 11.76 12.45
CA ALA A 438 22.99 11.45 11.03
C ALA A 438 23.32 9.96 10.81
N THR A 439 24.26 9.38 11.57
CA THR A 439 24.59 7.96 11.44
C THR A 439 23.41 7.03 11.75
N GLU A 440 22.62 7.33 12.78
CA GLU A 440 21.43 6.55 13.14
C GLU A 440 20.36 6.62 12.04
N TRP A 441 20.14 7.80 11.46
CA TRP A 441 19.19 7.96 10.35
C TRP A 441 19.66 7.29 9.05
N TYR A 442 20.97 7.28 8.75
CA TYR A 442 21.50 6.51 7.62
C TYR A 442 21.36 5.00 7.81
N GLU A 443 21.63 4.49 9.02
CA GLU A 443 21.41 3.08 9.37
C GLU A 443 19.94 2.70 9.17
N LEU A 444 19.02 3.55 9.64
CA LEU A 444 17.59 3.34 9.46
C LEU A 444 17.19 3.36 7.98
N ALA A 445 17.65 4.36 7.21
CA ALA A 445 17.39 4.46 5.78
C ALA A 445 17.88 3.21 5.02
N PHE A 446 19.07 2.72 5.34
CA PHE A 446 19.62 1.49 4.76
C PHE A 446 18.78 0.26 5.13
N SER A 447 18.37 0.14 6.40
CA SER A 447 17.51 -0.98 6.85
C SER A 447 16.16 -1.05 6.11
N HIS A 448 15.69 0.09 5.61
CA HIS A 448 14.48 0.20 4.80
C HIS A 448 14.74 0.07 3.28
N GLY A 449 16.00 -0.16 2.86
CA GLY A 449 16.38 -0.45 1.46
C GLY A 449 16.97 0.72 0.69
N ASN A 450 17.37 1.82 1.34
CA ASN A 450 18.05 2.92 0.66
C ASN A 450 19.56 2.65 0.51
N GLU A 451 20.00 2.28 -0.71
CA GLU A 451 21.40 1.96 -1.00
C GLU A 451 22.35 3.18 -0.94
N GLN A 452 21.85 4.39 -1.25
CA GLN A 452 22.64 5.63 -1.16
C GLN A 452 23.07 5.91 0.28
N ALA A 453 22.17 5.67 1.23
CA ALA A 453 22.46 5.82 2.65
C ALA A 453 23.58 4.88 3.11
N ALA A 454 23.65 3.66 2.56
CA ALA A 454 24.70 2.69 2.89
C ALA A 454 26.09 3.18 2.45
N LEU A 455 26.20 3.81 1.27
CA LEU A 455 27.46 4.38 0.80
C LEU A 455 27.94 5.50 1.71
N VAL A 456 27.06 6.45 2.04
CA VAL A 456 27.39 7.57 2.93
C VAL A 456 27.78 7.05 4.32
N LEU A 457 27.01 6.11 4.87
CA LEU A 457 27.29 5.48 6.15
C LEU A 457 28.64 4.75 6.14
N ALA A 458 28.98 4.06 5.05
CA ALA A 458 30.26 3.36 4.95
C ALA A 458 31.45 4.32 5.06
N VAL A 459 31.38 5.48 4.38
CA VAL A 459 32.42 6.51 4.46
C VAL A 459 32.50 7.08 5.89
N LEU A 460 31.36 7.40 6.52
CA LEU A 460 31.34 7.87 7.90
C LEU A 460 31.93 6.85 8.88
N LEU A 461 31.60 5.56 8.73
CA LEU A 461 32.15 4.50 9.56
C LEU A 461 33.66 4.34 9.36
N ARG A 462 34.18 4.54 8.15
CA ARG A 462 35.63 4.57 7.88
C ARG A 462 36.29 5.74 8.61
N GLU A 463 35.72 6.94 8.53
CA GLU A 463 36.22 8.13 9.25
C GLU A 463 36.22 7.93 10.77
N ASP A 464 35.21 7.22 11.30
CA ASP A 464 35.05 6.96 12.73
C ASP A 464 35.87 5.73 13.21
N GLY A 465 36.74 5.16 12.35
CA GLY A 465 37.65 4.05 12.69
C GLY A 465 37.04 2.64 12.57
N SER A 466 35.79 2.53 12.10
CA SER A 466 35.06 1.28 11.85
C SER A 466 35.09 0.87 10.37
N ALA A 467 36.27 0.93 9.74
CA ALA A 467 36.45 0.71 8.31
C ALA A 467 35.98 -0.67 7.81
N SER A 468 36.12 -1.73 8.63
CA SER A 468 35.65 -3.08 8.28
C SER A 468 34.14 -3.15 8.13
N ARG A 469 33.39 -2.49 9.03
CA ARG A 469 31.92 -2.40 8.96
C ARG A 469 31.48 -1.58 7.74
N GLY A 470 32.19 -0.50 7.43
CA GLY A 470 31.94 0.27 6.21
C GLY A 470 32.16 -0.55 4.93
N LEU A 471 33.21 -1.38 4.88
CA LEU A 471 33.48 -2.24 3.74
C LEU A 471 32.38 -3.28 3.53
N GLN A 472 31.86 -3.89 4.60
CA GLN A 472 30.73 -4.83 4.52
C GLN A 472 29.47 -4.18 3.92
N LEU A 473 29.19 -2.92 4.24
CA LEU A 473 28.07 -2.19 3.64
C LEU A 473 28.28 -1.98 2.14
N LEU A 474 29.49 -1.61 1.73
CA LEU A 474 29.84 -1.43 0.31
C LEU A 474 29.68 -2.72 -0.49
N GLU A 475 30.10 -3.86 0.07
CA GLU A 475 29.92 -5.18 -0.57
C GLU A 475 28.45 -5.53 -0.80
N GLN A 476 27.56 -5.13 0.11
CA GLN A 476 26.11 -5.37 -0.02
C GLN A 476 25.48 -4.55 -1.15
N ILE A 477 26.02 -3.37 -1.46
CA ILE A 477 25.48 -2.46 -2.49
C ILE A 477 26.28 -2.48 -3.81
N GLU A 478 27.36 -3.26 -3.91
CA GLU A 478 28.24 -3.30 -5.09
C GLU A 478 27.51 -3.78 -6.36
N GLY A 479 26.50 -4.63 -6.20
CA GLY A 479 25.65 -5.11 -7.30
C GLY A 479 24.66 -4.06 -7.85
N SER A 480 24.59 -2.87 -7.25
CA SER A 480 23.69 -1.80 -7.68
C SER A 480 24.06 -1.31 -9.09
N PRO A 481 23.10 -1.21 -10.04
CA PRO A 481 23.37 -0.73 -11.40
C PRO A 481 23.93 0.69 -11.45
N TRP A 482 23.53 1.53 -10.49
CA TRP A 482 23.87 2.95 -10.46
C TRP A 482 25.01 3.26 -9.49
N LEU A 483 25.01 2.65 -8.29
CA LEU A 483 26.07 2.89 -7.29
C LEU A 483 27.31 1.99 -7.49
N GLY A 484 27.19 0.85 -8.15
CA GLY A 484 28.27 -0.13 -8.30
C GLY A 484 29.60 0.42 -8.84
N PRO A 485 29.62 1.29 -9.88
CA PRO A 485 30.85 1.93 -10.34
C PRO A 485 31.53 2.81 -9.28
N LEU A 486 30.73 3.61 -8.56
CA LEU A 486 31.19 4.50 -7.51
C LEU A 486 31.70 3.69 -6.30
N VAL A 487 31.00 2.62 -5.93
CA VAL A 487 31.42 1.69 -4.88
C VAL A 487 32.77 1.06 -5.22
N ARG A 488 32.98 0.58 -6.45
CA ARG A 488 34.28 0.02 -6.89
C ARG A 488 35.40 1.06 -6.82
N GLN A 489 35.13 2.29 -7.22
CA GLN A 489 36.09 3.39 -7.09
C GLN A 489 36.45 3.65 -5.62
N ILE A 490 35.46 3.74 -4.73
CA ILE A 490 35.67 3.94 -3.29
C ILE A 490 36.45 2.77 -2.67
N LYS A 491 36.10 1.52 -3.01
CA LYS A 491 36.80 0.31 -2.55
C LYS A 491 38.26 0.29 -2.98
N SER A 492 38.57 0.77 -4.20
CA SER A 492 39.95 0.81 -4.70
C SER A 492 40.87 1.74 -3.90
N GLN A 493 40.29 2.68 -3.14
CA GLN A 493 41.01 3.66 -2.31
C GLN A 493 40.76 3.43 -0.81
N TRP A 494 40.18 2.28 -0.43
CA TRP A 494 39.66 2.07 0.92
C TRP A 494 40.74 1.98 1.99
N ASP A 495 41.86 1.34 1.67
CA ASP A 495 42.96 1.11 2.60
C ASP A 495 43.97 2.27 2.65
N ASP A 496 43.87 3.23 1.73
CA ASP A 496 44.76 4.40 1.66
C ASP A 496 44.38 5.44 2.72
N GLN A 497 45.00 5.34 3.91
CA GLN A 497 44.75 6.25 5.04
C GLN A 497 45.12 7.71 4.77
N GLY A 498 46.01 7.97 3.80
CA GLY A 498 46.40 9.32 3.37
C GLY A 498 45.39 10.00 2.44
N GLN A 499 44.45 9.24 1.87
CA GLN A 499 43.48 9.74 0.89
C GLN A 499 42.09 9.84 1.53
N ARG A 500 41.62 11.09 1.71
CA ARG A 500 40.25 11.36 2.18
C ARG A 500 39.28 10.96 1.07
N VAL A 501 38.65 9.80 1.23
CA VAL A 501 37.50 9.42 0.40
C VAL A 501 36.32 10.23 0.92
N GLY A 502 36.06 11.37 0.27
CA GLY A 502 34.95 12.24 0.61
C GLY A 502 33.60 11.67 0.15
N ILE A 503 32.53 12.07 0.83
CA ILE A 503 31.16 11.77 0.38
C ILE A 503 30.86 12.63 -0.87
N PRO A 504 30.41 12.01 -1.98
CA PRO A 504 29.97 12.76 -3.16
C PRO A 504 28.84 13.75 -2.83
N VAL A 505 28.95 14.97 -3.34
CA VAL A 505 28.00 16.07 -3.02
C VAL A 505 26.60 15.74 -3.52
N GLU A 506 26.50 14.97 -4.61
CA GLU A 506 25.25 14.53 -5.22
C GLU A 506 24.43 13.62 -4.29
N LEU A 507 25.07 12.99 -3.29
CA LEU A 507 24.40 12.14 -2.30
C LEU A 507 23.95 12.90 -1.04
N LEU A 508 24.32 14.17 -0.92
CA LEU A 508 24.04 15.05 0.22
C LEU A 508 22.86 16.02 -0.04
N ASP A 509 21.90 15.65 -0.90
CA ASP A 509 20.68 16.43 -1.14
C ASP A 509 19.77 16.49 0.10
N VAL A 510 19.12 17.64 0.30
CA VAL A 510 18.22 17.96 1.41
C VAL A 510 16.86 18.34 0.83
#